data_AF-A0AAD9GQB5-F1
#
_entry.id   AF-A0AAD9GQB5-F1
#
_cell.length_a   1.000
_cell.length_b   1.000
_cell.length_c   1.000
_cell.angle_alpha   90.00
_cell.angle_beta   90.00
_cell.angle_gamma   90.00
#
_symmetry.space_group_name_H-M   'P 1'
#
loop_
_entity.id
_entity.type
_entity.pdbx_description
1 polymer ?
#
loop_
_entity_poly.entity_id
_entity_poly.type
_entity_poly.pdbx_seq_one_letter_code
_entity_poly.pdbx_strand_id
1 'polypeptide(L)'
;MVKRTLAAAAMMAVLAVDHVTSSLSGAVQNGSSGSASAIDDAGVVKSGYQIADVSGAQACGGEGFNYSRYWVGPMPDGNATKLKCISGYRCEAQNSSPLFWCKQYALPLNAKCGGYLFYTLFKCIDGTACTIDPARYEPRCLPVASS
;
A
#
# COMPACT_ATOMS: atom_id res chain seq x y z
N MET A 1 -22.47 37.34 -4.34
CA MET A 1 -21.89 37.31 -2.98
C MET A 1 -22.96 36.83 -2.00
N VAL A 2 -22.87 35.60 -1.50
CA VAL A 2 -23.78 35.08 -0.47
C VAL A 2 -22.91 34.58 0.68
N LYS A 3 -22.92 35.33 1.78
CA LYS A 3 -22.37 34.98 3.09
C LYS A 3 -23.26 33.89 3.71
N ARG A 4 -22.68 32.78 4.16
CA ARG A 4 -23.27 31.92 5.19
C ARG A 4 -22.18 31.56 6.19
N THR A 5 -22.45 31.91 7.44
CA THR A 5 -21.53 31.85 8.58
C THR A 5 -22.03 30.80 9.57
N LEU A 6 -21.09 30.04 10.14
CA LEU A 6 -21.05 29.40 11.47
C LEU A 6 -22.12 28.37 11.89
N ALA A 7 -21.63 27.17 12.24
CA ALA A 7 -21.84 26.61 13.59
C ALA A 7 -20.74 25.59 13.90
N ALA A 8 -20.04 25.81 15.01
CA ALA A 8 -19.13 24.86 15.64
C ALA A 8 -19.93 23.83 16.46
N ALA A 9 -19.42 22.61 16.59
CA ALA A 9 -19.84 21.69 17.63
C ALA A 9 -18.60 21.06 18.27
N ALA A 10 -18.49 21.23 19.57
CA ALA A 10 -17.41 20.77 20.43
C ALA A 10 -17.92 19.61 21.32
N MET A 11 -17.03 18.63 21.53
CA MET A 11 -16.85 17.74 22.69
C MET A 11 -18.00 16.83 23.19
N MET A 12 -17.69 15.54 23.34
CA MET A 12 -17.91 14.79 24.59
C MET A 12 -16.90 13.62 24.70
N ALA A 13 -16.54 13.30 25.94
CA ALA A 13 -15.42 12.47 26.34
C ALA A 13 -15.86 11.23 27.16
N VAL A 14 -14.88 10.34 27.39
CA VAL A 14 -14.75 9.31 28.45
C VAL A 14 -15.58 8.03 28.33
N LEU A 15 -14.89 6.89 28.25
CA LEU A 15 -15.03 5.76 29.21
C LEU A 15 -13.67 5.06 29.38
N ALA A 16 -13.12 5.19 30.59
CA ALA A 16 -12.08 4.32 31.13
C ALA A 16 -12.74 3.08 31.73
N VAL A 17 -12.14 1.90 31.55
CA VAL A 17 -12.46 0.69 32.32
C VAL A 17 -11.15 0.12 32.83
N ASP A 18 -11.04 0.09 34.16
CA ASP A 18 -9.95 -0.52 34.93
C ASP A 18 -10.33 -1.93 35.40
N HIS A 19 -9.28 -2.72 35.66
CA HIS A 19 -9.20 -3.96 36.43
C HIS A 19 -9.86 -5.26 35.94
N VAL A 20 -9.01 -6.21 35.54
CA VAL A 20 -8.98 -7.56 36.13
C VAL A 20 -7.52 -8.00 36.35
N THR A 21 -7.06 -7.95 37.59
CA THR A 21 -5.95 -8.79 38.07
C THR A 21 -6.44 -10.23 38.19
N SER A 22 -5.75 -11.17 37.55
CA SER A 22 -5.88 -12.59 37.85
C SER A 22 -4.49 -13.20 38.00
N SER A 23 -3.96 -13.11 39.21
CA SER A 23 -2.98 -14.07 39.72
C SER A 23 -3.65 -15.44 39.74
N LEU A 24 -3.13 -16.39 38.96
CA LEU A 24 -3.29 -17.80 39.29
C LEU A 24 -1.95 -18.50 39.14
N SER A 25 -1.40 -18.82 40.30
CA SER A 25 -0.24 -19.66 40.52
C SER A 25 -0.51 -21.07 39.95
N GLY A 26 0.24 -21.46 38.93
CA GLY A 26 0.34 -22.84 38.45
C GLY A 26 1.79 -23.27 38.54
N ALA A 27 2.20 -23.77 39.70
CA ALA A 27 3.50 -24.40 39.89
C ALA A 27 3.50 -25.77 39.20
N VAL A 28 4.34 -25.93 38.18
CA VAL A 28 4.89 -27.23 37.81
C VAL A 28 6.40 -27.04 37.61
N GLN A 29 7.16 -27.48 38.61
CA GLN A 29 8.60 -27.61 38.55
C GLN A 29 8.95 -28.82 37.67
N ASN A 30 9.79 -28.64 36.67
CA ASN A 30 10.78 -29.67 36.35
C ASN A 30 12.03 -29.01 35.73
N GLY A 31 13.17 -29.22 36.37
CA GLY A 31 14.40 -28.49 36.12
C GLY A 31 15.17 -28.99 34.90
N SER A 32 16.01 -28.10 34.36
CA SER A 32 17.41 -28.43 34.13
C SER A 32 18.21 -27.14 33.95
N SER A 33 19.25 -27.02 34.77
CA SER A 33 20.21 -25.92 34.80
C SER A 33 20.99 -25.84 33.48
N GLY A 34 20.97 -24.69 32.83
CA GLY A 34 21.75 -24.44 31.62
C GLY A 34 22.00 -22.96 31.44
N SER A 35 23.15 -22.52 31.97
CA SER A 35 24.01 -21.41 31.54
C SER A 35 23.38 -20.16 30.95
N ALA A 36 23.68 -19.04 31.63
CA ALA A 36 23.59 -17.68 31.13
C ALA A 36 23.85 -17.54 29.63
N SER A 37 22.88 -16.96 28.94
CA SER A 37 23.11 -16.06 27.81
C SER A 37 21.94 -15.10 27.84
N ALA A 38 22.22 -13.84 28.15
CA ALA A 38 21.31 -12.75 27.84
C ALA A 38 21.14 -12.76 26.33
N ILE A 39 20.15 -13.50 25.84
CA ILE A 39 19.63 -13.30 24.51
C ILE A 39 18.88 -11.99 24.59
N ASP A 40 19.51 -10.93 24.09
CA ASP A 40 18.82 -9.73 23.64
C ASP A 40 17.65 -10.17 22.76
N ASP A 41 16.47 -10.32 23.38
CA ASP A 41 15.19 -10.33 22.70
C ASP A 41 14.96 -8.88 22.23
N ALA A 42 15.77 -8.46 21.27
CA ALA A 42 15.49 -7.33 20.42
C ALA A 42 14.27 -7.75 19.59
N GLY A 43 13.10 -7.68 20.23
CA GLY A 43 11.83 -8.07 19.66
C GLY A 43 11.75 -7.47 18.26
N VAL A 44 11.58 -8.33 17.26
CA VAL A 44 11.46 -7.92 15.86
C VAL A 44 10.35 -6.89 15.79
N VAL A 45 10.73 -5.62 15.67
CA VAL A 45 9.79 -4.52 15.56
C VAL A 45 9.07 -4.74 14.24
N LYS A 46 7.81 -5.20 14.32
CA LYS A 46 6.99 -5.48 13.14
C LYS A 46 6.97 -4.23 12.28
N SER A 47 7.40 -4.36 11.02
CA SER A 47 7.33 -3.26 10.05
C SER A 47 5.90 -2.71 10.03
N GLY A 48 5.78 -1.39 9.89
CA GLY A 48 4.47 -0.77 9.76
C GLY A 48 3.74 -1.25 8.50
N TYR A 49 2.60 -0.63 8.22
CA TYR A 49 1.82 -0.98 7.04
C TYR A 49 1.26 0.26 6.36
N GLN A 50 1.03 0.12 5.07
CA GLN A 50 0.45 1.17 4.25
C GLN A 50 -1.07 1.27 4.50
N ILE A 51 -1.56 2.47 4.79
CA ILE A 51 -2.97 2.74 5.09
C ILE A 51 -3.76 3.33 3.91
N ALA A 52 -3.07 3.83 2.88
CA ALA A 52 -3.70 4.40 1.70
C ALA A 52 -2.81 4.21 0.47
N ASP A 53 -3.43 3.92 -0.68
CA ASP A 53 -2.73 3.85 -1.96
C ASP A 53 -2.37 5.25 -2.47
N VAL A 54 -1.21 5.36 -3.12
CA VAL A 54 -0.75 6.60 -3.75
C VAL A 54 -1.49 6.81 -5.07
N SER A 55 -1.92 8.03 -5.38
CA SER A 55 -2.65 8.30 -6.63
C SER A 55 -1.74 8.14 -7.85
N GLY A 56 -2.35 7.97 -9.03
CA GLY A 56 -1.61 7.85 -10.28
C GLY A 56 -0.73 9.08 -10.55
N ALA A 57 0.46 8.86 -11.13
CA ALA A 57 1.44 9.89 -11.47
C ALA A 57 1.99 10.71 -10.29
N GLN A 58 1.83 10.26 -9.04
CA GLN A 58 2.45 10.87 -7.87
C GLN A 58 3.73 10.14 -7.43
N ALA A 59 4.58 10.83 -6.66
CA ALA A 59 5.71 10.21 -5.99
C ALA A 59 5.20 9.17 -4.97
N CYS A 60 5.85 8.02 -4.91
CA CYS A 60 5.39 6.85 -4.14
C CYS A 60 6.48 6.25 -3.25
N GLY A 61 7.55 7.00 -3.01
CA GLY A 61 8.68 6.57 -2.21
C GLY A 61 9.98 7.18 -2.70
N GLY A 62 11.09 6.73 -2.13
CA GLY A 62 12.41 7.26 -2.40
C GLY A 62 12.95 8.19 -1.32
N GLU A 63 14.08 8.83 -1.60
CA GLU A 63 14.75 9.75 -0.68
C GLU A 63 13.96 11.05 -0.49
N GLY A 64 13.80 11.46 0.77
CA GLY A 64 13.04 12.67 1.12
C GLY A 64 11.52 12.54 0.95
N PHE A 65 11.01 11.36 0.60
CA PHE A 65 9.57 11.14 0.50
C PHE A 65 8.92 11.09 1.90
N ASN A 66 7.81 11.80 2.07
CA ASN A 66 7.08 11.84 3.34
C ASN A 66 6.06 10.68 3.42
N TYR A 67 6.43 9.62 4.13
CA TYR A 67 5.59 8.43 4.34
C TYR A 67 4.43 8.61 5.34
N SER A 68 4.43 9.68 6.16
CA SER A 68 3.47 9.85 7.27
C SER A 68 1.99 9.84 6.84
N ARG A 69 1.71 10.18 5.58
CA ARG A 69 0.34 10.19 5.03
C ARG A 69 -0.15 8.81 4.61
N TYR A 70 0.77 7.87 4.38
CA TYR A 70 0.48 6.58 3.76
C TYR A 70 0.87 5.41 4.65
N TRP A 71 1.58 5.63 5.75
CA TRP A 71 2.17 4.57 6.57
C TRP A 71 1.84 4.72 8.05
N VAL A 72 1.53 3.62 8.71
CA VAL A 72 1.31 3.55 10.15
C VAL A 72 2.23 2.51 10.77
N GLY A 73 2.80 2.85 11.91
CA GLY A 73 3.77 2.02 12.62
C GLY A 73 5.22 2.41 12.30
N PRO A 74 6.17 1.51 12.60
CA PRO A 74 7.58 1.73 12.36
C PRO A 74 7.84 2.11 10.90
N MET A 75 8.61 3.18 10.70
CA MET A 75 8.94 3.71 9.38
C MET A 75 9.56 2.59 8.52
N PRO A 76 9.16 2.44 7.25
CA PRO A 76 9.70 1.39 6.42
C PRO A 76 11.18 1.65 6.11
N ASP A 77 11.91 0.62 5.67
CA ASP A 77 13.36 0.64 5.42
C ASP A 77 13.77 1.72 4.40
N GLY A 78 13.91 2.95 4.91
CA GLY A 78 14.47 4.13 4.26
C GLY A 78 14.07 4.36 2.80
N ASN A 79 14.99 5.00 2.09
CA ASN A 79 14.84 5.51 0.72
C ASN A 79 14.54 4.41 -0.33
N ALA A 80 14.56 3.13 0.03
CA ALA A 80 14.24 2.02 -0.88
C ALA A 80 12.75 1.63 -0.89
N THR A 81 11.97 2.15 0.05
CA THR A 81 10.56 1.78 0.19
C THR A 81 9.73 2.26 -1.00
N LYS A 82 8.94 1.34 -1.56
CA LYS A 82 7.97 1.61 -2.64
C LYS A 82 6.55 1.39 -2.13
N LEU A 83 5.77 2.45 -2.05
CA LEU A 83 4.36 2.36 -1.69
C LEU A 83 3.53 1.77 -2.84
N LYS A 84 2.41 1.14 -2.49
CA LYS A 84 1.37 0.73 -3.42
C LYS A 84 0.71 1.96 -4.04
N CYS A 85 0.53 1.91 -5.35
CA CYS A 85 -0.23 2.88 -6.10
C CYS A 85 -1.66 2.39 -6.32
N ILE A 86 -2.57 3.29 -6.70
CA ILE A 86 -3.90 2.91 -7.18
C ILE A 86 -3.82 1.87 -8.30
N SER A 87 -4.88 1.07 -8.45
CA SER A 87 -4.94 0.03 -9.49
C SER A 87 -4.60 0.58 -10.87
N GLY A 88 -3.68 -0.10 -11.56
CA GLY A 88 -3.19 0.31 -12.88
C GLY A 88 -1.86 1.03 -12.86
N TYR A 89 -1.35 1.35 -11.67
CA TYR A 89 -0.06 2.01 -11.48
C TYR A 89 0.87 1.13 -10.66
N ARG A 90 2.18 1.24 -10.94
CA ARG A 90 3.26 0.62 -10.18
C ARG A 90 4.26 1.68 -9.75
N CYS A 91 4.79 1.52 -8.55
CA CYS A 91 5.81 2.41 -8.02
C CYS A 91 7.17 2.05 -8.60
N GLU A 92 7.69 2.89 -9.48
CA GLU A 92 8.90 2.62 -10.26
C GLU A 92 9.90 3.77 -10.15
N ALA A 93 11.19 3.44 -10.27
CA ALA A 93 12.21 4.46 -10.42
C ALA A 93 12.04 5.22 -11.74
N GLN A 94 12.37 6.50 -11.72
CA GLN A 94 12.39 7.32 -12.93
C GLN A 94 13.82 7.78 -13.19
N ASN A 95 14.47 7.15 -14.17
CA ASN A 95 15.86 7.43 -14.51
C ASN A 95 16.77 7.29 -13.27
N SER A 96 17.71 8.23 -13.10
CA SER A 96 18.59 8.35 -11.93
C SER A 96 17.98 9.14 -10.76
N SER A 97 16.65 9.34 -10.74
CA SER A 97 15.97 10.03 -9.65
C SER A 97 16.03 9.21 -8.36
N PRO A 98 16.33 9.84 -7.21
CA PRO A 98 16.24 9.17 -5.91
C PRO A 98 14.79 8.99 -5.44
N LEU A 99 13.82 9.57 -6.16
CA LEU A 99 12.38 9.39 -5.96
C LEU A 99 11.78 8.33 -6.88
N PHE A 100 10.82 7.56 -6.35
CA PHE A 100 9.97 6.66 -7.10
C PHE A 100 8.64 7.32 -7.46
N TRP A 101 8.07 6.92 -8.60
CA TRP A 101 6.84 7.48 -9.14
C TRP A 101 5.84 6.38 -9.49
N CYS A 102 4.56 6.62 -9.20
CA CYS A 102 3.46 5.80 -9.68
C CYS A 102 3.32 5.96 -11.19
N LYS A 103 3.85 5.01 -11.95
CA LYS A 103 3.72 4.96 -13.40
C LYS A 103 2.61 3.98 -13.78
N GLN A 104 1.80 4.37 -14.75
CA GLN A 104 0.80 3.45 -15.28
C GLN A 104 1.54 2.28 -15.93
N TYR A 105 1.33 1.06 -15.45
CA TYR A 105 1.98 -0.07 -16.08
C TYR A 105 1.24 -0.41 -17.36
N ALA A 106 1.99 -0.49 -18.45
CA ALA A 106 1.44 -0.88 -19.73
C ALA A 106 1.29 -2.40 -19.75
N LEU A 107 0.10 -2.89 -20.04
CA LEU A 107 -0.20 -4.30 -20.16
C LEU A 107 0.43 -4.88 -21.43
N PRO A 108 1.04 -6.07 -21.36
CA PRO A 108 1.66 -6.69 -22.53
C PRO A 108 0.62 -7.10 -23.56
N LEU A 109 1.08 -7.41 -24.77
CA LEU A 109 0.24 -7.98 -25.83
C LEU A 109 -0.56 -9.17 -25.28
N ASN A 110 -1.84 -9.22 -25.64
CA ASN A 110 -2.82 -10.20 -25.19
C ASN A 110 -3.18 -10.16 -23.69
N ALA A 111 -2.67 -9.24 -22.88
CA ALA A 111 -3.18 -9.15 -21.50
C ALA A 111 -4.62 -8.61 -21.47
N LYS A 112 -5.42 -9.09 -20.51
CA LYS A 112 -6.77 -8.59 -20.26
C LYS A 112 -6.68 -7.15 -19.74
N CYS A 113 -7.29 -6.22 -20.44
CA CYS A 113 -7.13 -4.78 -20.21
C CYS A 113 -8.40 -4.08 -19.71
N GLY A 114 -9.49 -4.84 -19.53
CA GLY A 114 -10.73 -4.35 -18.93
C GLY A 114 -11.69 -5.48 -18.58
N GLY A 115 -12.92 -5.12 -18.24
CA GLY A 115 -14.01 -6.07 -18.00
C GLY A 115 -15.14 -5.43 -17.20
N TYR A 116 -16.27 -6.13 -17.08
CA TYR A 116 -17.46 -5.63 -16.37
C TYR A 116 -17.20 -5.26 -14.90
N LEU A 117 -16.18 -5.86 -14.27
CA LEU A 117 -15.75 -5.56 -12.90
C LEU A 117 -14.55 -4.59 -12.82
N PHE A 118 -13.97 -4.20 -13.95
CA PHE A 118 -12.83 -3.29 -14.03
C PHE A 118 -13.31 -1.99 -14.69
N TYR A 119 -13.72 -1.02 -13.88
CA TYR A 119 -14.13 0.32 -14.35
C TYR A 119 -12.96 1.12 -14.97
N THR A 120 -11.73 0.64 -14.84
CA THR A 120 -10.53 1.24 -15.41
C THR A 120 -9.99 0.38 -16.55
N LEU A 121 -10.05 0.94 -17.77
CA LEU A 121 -9.31 0.41 -18.91
C LEU A 121 -7.82 0.64 -18.65
N PHE A 122 -7.06 -0.44 -18.52
CA PHE A 122 -5.62 -0.37 -18.33
C PHE A 122 -4.94 -0.01 -19.65
N LYS A 123 -3.90 0.83 -19.59
CA LYS A 123 -3.07 1.16 -20.74
C LYS A 123 -2.36 -0.12 -21.23
N CYS A 124 -2.32 -0.30 -22.54
CA CYS A 124 -1.56 -1.37 -23.20
C CYS A 124 -0.18 -0.86 -23.64
N ILE A 125 0.75 -1.77 -23.90
CA ILE A 125 2.06 -1.42 -24.49
C ILE A 125 1.89 -0.70 -25.83
N ASP A 126 2.86 0.15 -26.18
CA ASP A 126 2.81 0.91 -27.43
C ASP A 126 2.67 -0.02 -28.64
N GLY A 127 1.90 0.43 -29.64
CA GLY A 127 1.52 -0.41 -30.79
C GLY A 127 0.35 -1.37 -30.52
N THR A 128 -0.21 -1.36 -29.30
CA THR A 128 -1.43 -2.12 -28.97
C THR A 128 -2.48 -1.22 -28.32
N ALA A 129 -3.75 -1.60 -28.45
CA ALA A 129 -4.88 -0.93 -27.82
C ALA A 129 -5.79 -1.94 -27.12
N CYS A 130 -6.47 -1.47 -26.07
CA CYS A 130 -7.46 -2.27 -25.38
C CYS A 130 -8.71 -2.41 -26.26
N THR A 131 -8.90 -3.57 -26.87
CA THR A 131 -9.98 -3.87 -27.81
C THR A 131 -10.61 -5.23 -27.48
N ILE A 132 -11.85 -5.46 -27.91
CA ILE A 132 -12.53 -6.74 -27.67
C ILE A 132 -11.90 -7.81 -28.56
N ASP A 133 -11.31 -8.84 -27.95
CA ASP A 133 -10.84 -10.04 -28.63
C ASP A 133 -12.05 -10.82 -29.16
N PRO A 134 -12.23 -10.97 -30.49
CA PRO A 134 -13.41 -11.61 -31.06
C PRO A 134 -13.47 -13.11 -30.79
N ALA A 135 -12.34 -13.75 -30.46
CA ALA A 135 -12.33 -15.18 -30.13
C ALA A 135 -12.76 -15.45 -28.68
N ARG A 136 -12.51 -14.49 -27.78
CA ARG A 136 -12.74 -14.64 -26.34
C ARG A 136 -13.90 -13.80 -25.82
N TYR A 137 -14.36 -12.82 -26.60
CA TYR A 137 -15.33 -11.80 -26.20
C TYR A 137 -14.92 -11.05 -24.93
N GLU A 138 -13.62 -10.76 -24.80
CA GLU A 138 -13.04 -10.04 -23.66
C GLU A 138 -12.12 -8.90 -24.12
N PRO A 139 -12.07 -7.76 -23.40
CA PRO A 139 -11.16 -6.68 -23.71
C PRO A 139 -9.70 -7.07 -23.41
N ARG A 140 -8.86 -7.05 -24.45
CA ARG A 140 -7.44 -7.42 -24.39
C ARG A 140 -6.58 -6.42 -25.16
N CYS A 141 -5.30 -6.34 -24.80
CA CYS A 141 -4.33 -5.54 -25.53
C CYS A 141 -4.01 -6.22 -26.87
N LEU A 142 -4.54 -5.70 -27.97
CA LEU A 142 -4.34 -6.24 -29.32
C LEU A 142 -3.65 -5.20 -30.21
N PRO A 143 -2.93 -5.61 -31.27
CA PRO A 143 -2.25 -4.67 -32.16
C PRO A 143 -3.24 -3.66 -32.76
N VAL A 144 -2.85 -2.38 -32.78
CA VAL A 144 -3.57 -1.41 -33.59
C VAL A 144 -3.23 -1.66 -35.05
N ALA A 145 -4.22 -1.71 -35.92
CA ALA A 145 -3.94 -1.77 -37.36
C ALA A 145 -3.15 -0.51 -37.73
N SER A 146 -1.95 -0.69 -38.25
CA SER A 146 -1.18 0.38 -38.89
C SER A 146 -1.94 0.79 -40.14
N SER A 147 -2.66 1.91 -40.05
CA SER A 147 -3.24 2.63 -41.18
C SER A 147 -2.15 3.24 -42.05
#